data_AF-A0AA97A1K2-F1
#
_entry.id   AF-A0AA97A1K2-F1
#
_cell.length_a   1.000
_cell.length_b   1.000
_cell.length_c   1.000
_cell.angle_alpha   90.00
_cell.angle_beta   90.00
_cell.angle_gamma   90.00
#
_symmetry.space_group_name_H-M   'P 1'
#
loop_
_entity.id
_entity.type
_entity.pdbx_description
1 polymer ?
#
loop_
_entity_poly.entity_id
_entity_poly.type
_entity_poly.pdbx_seq_one_letter_code
_entity_poly.pdbx_strand_id
1 'polypeptide(L)'
;MLYQADLFHQVEQHLRLEGILQEFESKNGPIKGRMMIQEVAIPEELNFSFDPADQVKGYMASFDFYEMELGIAYSHTQKKPASGIWFRPQEEAAEEPSKEWIEFFIKTLFENLTHETGIGMPIFSFVNDTSDFTLIPTVKNTKM
;
A
#
# COMPACT_ATOMS: atom_id res chain seq x y z
N MET A 1 9.84 8.28 2.11
CA MET A 1 10.75 7.15 1.73
C MET A 1 9.94 5.87 1.61
N LEU A 2 10.23 5.03 0.61
CA LEU A 2 9.56 3.74 0.45
C LEU A 2 10.13 2.66 1.38
N TYR A 3 9.27 1.80 1.94
CA TYR A 3 9.67 0.76 2.91
C TYR A 3 10.71 -0.22 2.35
N GLN A 4 10.54 -0.67 1.11
CA GLN A 4 11.49 -1.55 0.40
C GLN A 4 11.86 -0.94 -0.95
N ALA A 5 12.56 0.19 -0.90
CA ALA A 5 12.94 0.94 -2.10
C ALA A 5 13.64 0.07 -3.16
N ASP A 6 14.53 -0.84 -2.75
CA ASP A 6 15.23 -1.75 -3.67
C ASP A 6 14.28 -2.72 -4.38
N LEU A 7 13.34 -3.33 -3.66
CA LEU A 7 12.34 -4.23 -4.24
C LEU A 7 11.42 -3.46 -5.21
N PHE A 8 10.97 -2.27 -4.79
CA PHE A 8 10.15 -1.41 -5.63
C PHE A 8 10.89 -1.05 -6.93
N HIS A 9 12.15 -0.67 -6.82
CA HIS A 9 12.98 -0.34 -7.97
C HIS A 9 13.14 -1.52 -8.91
N GLN A 10 13.37 -2.73 -8.40
CA GLN A 10 13.45 -3.94 -9.23
C GLN A 10 12.16 -4.21 -10.00
N VAL A 11 11.01 -4.07 -9.34
CA VAL A 11 9.69 -4.20 -9.98
C VAL A 11 9.48 -3.12 -11.04
N GLU A 12 9.81 -1.87 -10.74
CA GLU A 12 9.72 -0.77 -11.71
C GLU A 12 10.59 -1.05 -12.95
N GLN A 13 11.84 -1.47 -12.75
CA GLN A 13 12.74 -1.79 -13.87
C GLN A 13 12.18 -2.94 -14.72
N HIS A 14 11.64 -3.98 -14.09
CA HIS A 14 11.04 -5.09 -14.81
C HIS A 14 9.84 -4.63 -15.66
N LEU A 15 8.91 -3.86 -15.09
CA LEU A 15 7.75 -3.33 -15.82
C LEU A 15 8.16 -2.38 -16.95
N ARG A 16 9.25 -1.62 -16.77
CA ARG A 16 9.83 -0.78 -17.85
C ARG A 16 10.45 -1.62 -18.95
N LEU A 17 11.15 -2.70 -18.62
CA LEU A 17 11.72 -3.61 -19.63
C LEU A 17 10.63 -4.30 -20.45
N GLU A 18 9.48 -4.58 -19.84
CA GLU A 18 8.31 -5.15 -20.53
C GLU A 18 7.47 -4.10 -21.29
N GLY A 19 7.81 -2.81 -21.20
CA GLY A 19 7.09 -1.74 -21.90
C GLY A 19 5.78 -1.30 -21.24
N ILE A 20 5.41 -1.90 -20.10
CA ILE A 20 4.13 -1.69 -19.42
C ILE A 20 4.02 -0.25 -18.90
N LEU A 21 5.06 0.26 -18.23
CA LEU A 21 5.03 1.63 -17.71
C LEU A 21 5.11 2.66 -18.83
N GLN A 22 5.84 2.37 -19.92
CA GLN A 22 5.88 3.26 -21.08
C GLN A 22 4.51 3.36 -21.75
N GLU A 23 3.77 2.25 -21.85
CA GLU A 23 2.41 2.27 -22.36
C GLU A 23 1.49 3.10 -21.46
N PHE A 24 1.56 2.89 -20.14
CA PHE A 24 0.82 3.71 -19.17
C PHE A 24 1.15 5.20 -19.31
N GLU A 25 2.43 5.57 -19.35
CA GLU A 25 2.89 6.96 -19.44
C GLU A 25 2.48 7.62 -20.77
N SER A 26 2.44 6.86 -21.87
CA SER A 26 2.00 7.36 -23.18
C SER A 26 0.52 7.76 -23.20
N LYS A 27 -0.31 7.11 -22.38
CA LYS A 27 -1.77 7.33 -22.32
C LYS A 27 -2.17 8.32 -21.24
N ASN A 28 -1.43 8.34 -20.13
CA ASN A 28 -1.83 9.04 -18.91
C ASN A 28 -0.88 10.18 -18.52
N GLY A 29 0.28 10.31 -19.17
CA GLY A 29 1.35 11.22 -18.76
C GLY A 29 2.38 10.56 -17.83
N PRO A 30 3.52 11.23 -17.60
CA PRO A 30 4.66 10.66 -16.88
C PRO A 30 4.31 10.30 -15.43
N ILE A 31 4.91 9.23 -14.92
CA ILE A 31 4.82 8.87 -13.50
C ILE A 31 5.56 9.92 -12.67
N LYS A 32 4.91 10.42 -11.62
CA LYS A 32 5.43 11.47 -10.74
C LYS A 32 5.66 11.01 -9.32
N GLY A 33 5.04 9.91 -8.90
CA GLY A 33 5.19 9.39 -7.55
C GLY A 33 4.97 7.89 -7.48
N ARG A 34 5.32 7.32 -6.32
CA ARG A 34 5.27 5.90 -6.02
C ARG A 34 4.71 5.71 -4.63
N MET A 35 3.78 4.78 -4.50
CA MET A 35 3.24 4.33 -3.22
C MET A 35 3.41 2.82 -3.09
N MET A 36 3.84 2.38 -1.92
CA MET A 36 3.97 0.96 -1.59
C MET A 36 3.12 0.65 -0.37
N ILE A 37 2.27 -0.38 -0.45
CA ILE A 37 1.50 -0.90 0.69
C ILE A 37 2.02 -2.29 1.05
N GLN A 38 2.23 -2.54 2.34
CA GLN A 38 2.67 -3.84 2.84
C GLN A 38 2.02 -4.20 4.17
N GLU A 39 2.02 -5.50 4.49
CA GLU A 39 1.63 -6.00 5.81
C GLU A 39 2.70 -5.63 6.85
N VAL A 40 2.27 -5.19 8.03
CA VAL A 40 3.14 -4.84 9.16
C VAL A 40 2.56 -5.36 10.47
N ALA A 41 3.41 -5.50 11.49
CA ALA A 41 2.94 -5.64 12.85
C ALA A 41 2.20 -4.38 13.29
N ILE A 42 1.09 -4.56 14.01
CA ILE A 42 0.37 -3.45 14.62
C ILE A 42 1.17 -3.00 15.86
N PRO A 43 1.54 -1.72 15.97
CA PRO A 43 2.33 -1.25 17.09
C PRO A 43 1.56 -1.38 18.42
N GLU A 44 2.20 -1.94 19.45
CA GLU A 44 1.59 -2.18 20.77
C GLU A 44 1.22 -0.87 21.47
N GLU A 45 1.99 0.19 21.25
CA GLU A 45 1.81 1.51 21.83
C GLU A 45 0.48 2.19 21.43
N LEU A 46 -0.15 1.74 20.34
CA LEU A 46 -1.45 2.23 19.90
C LEU A 46 -2.61 1.68 20.75
N ASN A 47 -2.34 0.67 21.61
CA ASN A 47 -3.30 0.08 22.55
C ASN A 47 -4.63 -0.32 21.90
N PHE A 48 -4.61 -0.74 20.64
CA PHE A 48 -5.80 -1.25 19.97
C PHE A 48 -6.20 -2.61 20.56
N SER A 49 -7.47 -2.75 20.91
CA SER A 49 -8.02 -4.00 21.42
C SER A 49 -8.83 -4.67 20.31
N PHE A 50 -8.46 -5.90 19.99
CA PHE A 50 -9.15 -6.74 19.01
C PHE A 50 -9.73 -7.96 19.71
N ASP A 51 -10.80 -8.53 19.14
CA ASP A 51 -11.27 -9.85 19.55
C ASP A 51 -10.18 -10.88 19.19
N PRO A 52 -9.70 -11.73 20.11
CA PRO A 52 -8.71 -12.76 19.81
C PRO A 52 -9.12 -13.75 18.71
N ALA A 53 -10.43 -13.90 18.45
CA ALA A 53 -10.95 -14.73 17.36
C ALA A 53 -10.94 -14.02 16.00
N ASP A 54 -10.69 -12.71 15.98
CA ASP A 54 -10.65 -11.91 14.77
C ASP A 54 -9.28 -11.96 14.10
N GLN A 55 -9.27 -12.19 12.78
CA GLN A 55 -8.06 -12.18 11.99
C GLN A 55 -7.71 -10.73 11.62
N VAL A 56 -7.13 -10.00 12.57
CA VAL A 56 -6.71 -8.61 12.35
C VAL A 56 -5.28 -8.56 11.84
N LYS A 57 -5.07 -7.78 10.77
CA LYS A 57 -3.75 -7.51 10.18
C LYS A 57 -3.49 -6.02 10.04
N GLY A 58 -2.24 -5.60 10.24
CA GLY A 58 -1.80 -4.24 9.99
C GLY A 58 -1.30 -4.06 8.56
N TYR A 59 -1.64 -2.94 7.95
CA TYR A 59 -1.15 -2.54 6.63
C TYR A 59 -0.58 -1.13 6.72
N MET A 60 0.57 -0.91 6.05
CA MET A 60 1.25 0.38 6.04
C MET A 60 1.53 0.81 4.61
N ALA A 61 1.17 2.04 4.27
CA ALA A 61 1.58 2.73 3.06
C ALA A 61 2.81 3.61 3.30
N SER A 62 3.69 3.65 2.31
CA SER A 62 4.82 4.57 2.22
C SER A 62 4.84 5.24 0.84
N PHE A 63 5.33 6.47 0.78
CA PHE A 63 5.41 7.27 -0.45
C PHE A 63 6.87 7.67 -0.73
N ASP A 64 7.23 7.89 -2.00
CA ASP A 64 8.51 8.48 -2.38
C ASP A 64 8.52 10.03 -2.30
N PHE A 65 7.35 10.65 -2.07
CA PHE A 65 7.17 12.11 -1.94
C PHE A 65 6.60 12.56 -0.57
N TYR A 66 6.47 11.64 0.38
CA TYR A 66 6.21 11.97 1.79
C TYR A 66 7.19 11.24 2.70
N GLU A 67 7.58 11.90 3.78
CA GLU A 67 8.34 11.37 4.91
C GLU A 67 7.40 10.86 6.02
N MET A 68 6.18 10.44 5.65
CA MET A 68 5.16 9.94 6.56
C MET A 68 4.59 8.63 6.01
N GLU A 69 4.47 7.64 6.88
CA GLU A 69 3.80 6.39 6.57
C GLU A 69 2.41 6.34 7.21
N LEU A 70 1.47 5.70 6.52
CA LEU A 70 0.07 5.62 6.91
C LEU A 70 -0.30 4.18 7.19
N GLY A 71 -0.74 3.89 8.41
CA GLY A 71 -1.08 2.54 8.82
C GLY A 71 -2.56 2.36 9.15
N ILE A 72 -3.10 1.18 8.87
CA ILE A 72 -4.45 0.78 9.27
C ILE A 72 -4.50 -0.70 9.64
N ALA A 73 -5.30 -1.03 10.66
CA ALA A 73 -5.60 -2.40 11.03
C ALA A 73 -6.92 -2.78 10.35
N TYR A 74 -6.95 -3.96 9.76
CA TYR A 74 -8.13 -4.47 9.06
C TYR A 74 -8.50 -5.85 9.60
N SER A 75 -9.77 -6.01 9.93
CA SER A 75 -10.36 -7.29 10.33
C SER A 75 -10.75 -8.08 9.08
N HIS A 76 -10.08 -9.21 8.85
CA HIS A 76 -10.42 -10.14 7.76
C HIS A 76 -11.66 -10.97 8.08
N THR A 77 -11.96 -11.19 9.37
CA THR A 77 -13.19 -11.87 9.78
C THR A 77 -14.43 -10.99 9.56
N GLN A 78 -14.38 -9.72 9.97
CA GLN A 78 -15.50 -8.77 9.87
C GLN A 78 -15.51 -7.97 8.57
N LYS A 79 -14.45 -8.07 7.76
CA LYS A 79 -14.26 -7.36 6.47
C LYS A 79 -14.41 -5.85 6.58
N LYS A 80 -13.75 -5.25 7.58
CA LYS A 80 -13.80 -3.79 7.85
C LYS A 80 -12.55 -3.29 8.57
N PRO A 81 -12.29 -1.97 8.58
CA PRO A 81 -11.29 -1.38 9.45
C PRO A 81 -11.49 -1.80 10.92
N ALA A 82 -10.40 -2.23 11.55
CA ALA A 82 -10.33 -2.54 12.97
C ALA A 82 -9.72 -1.37 13.79
N SER A 83 -9.11 -0.39 13.12
CA SER A 83 -8.56 0.83 13.74
C SER A 83 -8.85 2.07 12.90
N GLY A 84 -8.58 3.25 13.47
CA GLY A 84 -8.32 4.45 12.68
C GLY A 84 -6.95 4.39 11.98
N ILE A 85 -6.66 5.40 11.16
CA ILE A 85 -5.33 5.57 10.56
C ILE A 85 -4.35 5.99 11.65
N TRP A 86 -3.17 5.36 11.68
CA TRP A 86 -2.03 5.86 12.44
C TRP A 86 -0.94 6.37 11.51
N PHE A 87 -0.21 7.35 11.98
CA PHE A 87 0.84 8.04 11.23
C PHE A 87 2.18 7.68 11.85
N ARG A 88 3.15 7.31 11.02
CA ARG A 88 4.52 7.06 11.45
C ARG A 88 5.47 7.99 10.70
N PRO A 89 5.96 9.07 11.34
CA PRO A 89 6.92 9.96 10.72
C PRO A 89 8.24 9.23 10.49
N GLN A 90 8.82 9.40 9.32
CA GLN A 90 10.13 8.86 8.95
C GLN A 90 11.26 9.86 9.28
N GLU A 91 10.92 11.13 9.47
CA GLU A 91 11.82 12.21 9.90
C GLU A 91 11.10 13.16 10.88
N GLU A 92 11.87 13.94 11.66
CA GLU A 92 11.33 14.83 12.71
C GLU A 92 10.37 15.91 12.18
N ALA A 93 10.60 16.39 10.95
CA ALA A 93 9.81 17.43 10.30
C ALA A 93 8.78 16.89 9.30
N ALA A 94 8.41 15.60 9.38
CA ALA A 94 7.49 14.97 8.44
C ALA A 94 6.11 15.63 8.47
N GLU A 95 5.63 16.05 7.29
CA GLU A 95 4.29 16.59 7.12
C GLU A 95 3.26 15.46 6.96
N GLU A 96 2.05 15.67 7.48
CA GLU A 96 0.95 14.75 7.26
C GLU A 96 0.54 14.75 5.78
N PRO A 97 0.33 13.56 5.17
CA PRO A 97 -0.18 13.47 3.81
C PRO A 97 -1.53 14.16 3.66
N SER A 98 -1.78 14.72 2.48
CA SER A 98 -3.09 15.30 2.19
C SER A 98 -4.20 14.25 2.30
N LYS A 99 -5.43 14.70 2.52
CA LYS A 99 -6.62 13.84 2.59
C LYS A 99 -6.75 12.95 1.34
N GLU A 100 -6.38 13.46 0.17
CA GLU A 100 -6.42 12.75 -1.10
C GLU A 100 -5.50 11.52 -1.09
N TRP A 101 -4.30 11.64 -0.51
CA TRP A 101 -3.35 10.53 -0.40
C TRP A 101 -3.75 9.51 0.67
N ILE A 102 -4.37 9.96 1.76
CA ILE A 102 -4.99 9.08 2.75
C ILE A 102 -6.13 8.28 2.11
N GLU A 103 -7.01 8.95 1.35
CA GLU A 103 -8.11 8.30 0.64
C GLU A 103 -7.61 7.34 -0.44
N PHE A 104 -6.57 7.72 -1.19
CA PHE A 104 -5.93 6.85 -2.18
C PHE A 104 -5.42 5.57 -1.52
N PHE A 105 -4.64 5.68 -0.44
CA PHE A 105 -4.18 4.51 0.32
C PHE A 105 -5.34 3.59 0.74
N ILE A 106 -6.36 4.14 1.41
CA ILE A 106 -7.49 3.36 1.93
C ILE A 106 -8.22 2.65 0.79
N LYS A 107 -8.51 3.37 -0.29
CA LYS A 107 -9.20 2.84 -1.46
C LYS A 107 -8.38 1.72 -2.12
N THR A 108 -7.11 1.97 -2.42
CA THR A 108 -6.21 0.98 -3.00
C THR A 108 -6.09 -0.27 -2.12
N LEU A 109 -6.04 -0.13 -0.80
CA LEU A 109 -6.00 -1.28 0.08
C LEU A 109 -7.32 -2.06 0.03
N PHE A 110 -8.47 -1.41 0.28
CA PHE A 110 -9.74 -2.10 0.48
C PHE A 110 -10.33 -2.70 -0.80
N GLU A 111 -10.15 -2.04 -1.95
CA GLU A 111 -10.53 -2.63 -3.23
C GLU A 111 -9.83 -3.98 -3.43
N ASN A 112 -8.58 -4.10 -2.96
CA ASN A 112 -7.79 -5.31 -3.15
C ASN A 112 -7.93 -6.36 -2.02
N LEU A 113 -8.32 -5.96 -0.80
CA LEU A 113 -8.61 -6.89 0.30
C LEU A 113 -9.93 -7.64 0.16
N THR A 114 -10.86 -7.15 -0.68
CA THR A 114 -12.16 -7.80 -0.87
C THR A 114 -12.13 -9.03 -1.79
N HIS A 115 -11.00 -9.30 -2.45
CA HIS A 115 -10.84 -10.43 -3.35
C HIS A 115 -10.63 -11.76 -2.60
N GLU A 116 -11.40 -12.80 -2.97
CA GLU A 116 -11.42 -14.11 -2.28
C GLU A 116 -10.11 -14.90 -2.37
N THR A 117 -9.24 -14.60 -3.33
CA THR A 117 -8.00 -15.33 -3.58
C THR A 117 -6.86 -14.96 -2.64
N GLY A 118 -7.09 -14.02 -1.72
CA GLY A 118 -6.04 -13.39 -0.93
C GLY A 118 -5.27 -12.36 -1.76
N ILE A 119 -4.69 -11.39 -1.07
CA ILE A 119 -3.86 -10.35 -1.65
C ILE A 119 -2.39 -10.77 -1.55
N GLY A 120 -1.65 -10.71 -2.65
CA GLY A 120 -0.21 -10.76 -2.56
C GLY A 120 0.31 -9.41 -2.10
N MET A 121 1.25 -9.43 -1.16
CA MET A 121 1.93 -8.25 -0.66
C MET A 121 3.39 -8.29 -1.10
N PRO A 122 4.03 -7.14 -1.33
CA PRO A 122 3.47 -5.78 -1.21
C PRO A 122 2.73 -5.31 -2.46
N ILE A 123 1.85 -4.31 -2.33
CA ILE A 123 1.19 -3.62 -3.45
C ILE A 123 2.10 -2.48 -3.92
N PHE A 124 2.24 -2.32 -5.24
CA PHE A 124 3.04 -1.28 -5.86
C PHE A 124 2.15 -0.36 -6.69
N SER A 125 2.11 0.93 -6.40
CA SER A 125 1.36 1.92 -7.17
C SER A 125 2.29 2.97 -7.75
N PHE A 126 2.12 3.25 -9.04
CA PHE A 126 2.79 4.29 -9.80
C PHE A 126 1.76 5.35 -10.14
N VAL A 127 1.99 6.60 -9.72
CA VAL A 127 0.96 7.64 -9.76
C VAL A 127 1.42 8.86 -10.53
N ASN A 128 0.47 9.57 -11.13
CA ASN A 128 0.64 10.93 -11.62
C ASN A 128 -0.54 11.79 -11.16
N ASP A 129 -0.66 13.04 -11.64
CA ASP A 129 -1.67 13.98 -11.16
C ASP A 129 -3.12 13.52 -11.40
N THR A 130 -3.35 12.59 -12.34
CA THR A 130 -4.70 12.24 -12.80
C THR A 130 -5.01 10.74 -12.82
N SER A 131 -3.98 9.89 -12.76
CA SER A 131 -4.10 8.44 -12.97
C SER A 131 -3.08 7.67 -12.12
N ASP A 132 -3.38 6.40 -11.89
CA ASP A 132 -2.47 5.44 -11.27
C ASP A 132 -2.39 4.12 -12.05
N PHE A 133 -1.25 3.43 -11.90
CA PHE A 133 -1.07 2.04 -12.27
C PHE A 133 -0.70 1.27 -11.00
N THR A 134 -1.56 0.33 -10.60
CA THR A 134 -1.37 -0.47 -9.37
C THR A 134 -1.13 -1.94 -9.73
N LEU A 135 0.02 -2.46 -9.31
CA LEU A 135 0.41 -3.87 -9.40
C LEU A 135 0.20 -4.57 -8.07
N ILE A 136 -0.55 -5.65 -8.10
CA ILE A 136 -0.81 -6.51 -6.93
C ILE A 136 -0.21 -7.89 -7.23
N PRO A 137 0.76 -8.36 -6.44
CA PRO A 137 1.26 -9.72 -6.57
C PRO A 137 0.12 -10.73 -6.40
N THR A 138 0.14 -11.79 -7.20
CA THR A 138 -0.79 -12.91 -7.02
C THR A 138 -0.16 -13.97 -6.13
N VAL A 139 -0.87 -14.41 -5.10
CA VAL A 139 -0.45 -15.57 -4.32
C VAL A 139 -0.75 -16.81 -5.16
N LYS A 140 0.29 -17.48 -5.68
CA LYS A 140 0.10 -18.82 -6.26
C LYS A 140 -0.30 -19.76 -5.11
N ASN A 141 -1.58 -20.12 -5.04
CA ASN A 141 -2.03 -21.26 -4.25
C ASN A 141 -1.42 -22.53 -4.86
N THR A 142 -0.23 -22.88 -4.41
CA THR A 142 0.36 -24.19 -4.69
C THR A 142 -0.39 -25.18 -3.81
N LYS A 143 -1.49 -25.76 -4.33
CA LYS A 143 -2.09 -26.93 -3.69
C LYS A 143 -1.02 -28.02 -3.64
N MET A 144 -0.53 -28.34 -2.45
CA MET A 144 0.09 -29.64 -2.16
C MET A 144 -1.01 -30.60 -1.73
#